data_AF-A0A816JDC8-F1
#
_entry.id   AF-A0A816JDC8-F1
#
_cell.length_a   1.000
_cell.length_b   1.000
_cell.length_c   1.000
_cell.angle_alpha   90.00
_cell.angle_beta   90.00
_cell.angle_gamma   90.00
#
_symmetry.space_group_name_H-M   'P 1'
#
loop_
_entity.id
_entity.type
_entity.pdbx_description
1 polymer ?
#
loop_
_entity_poly.entity_id
_entity_poly.type
_entity_poly.pdbx_seq_one_letter_code
_entity_poly.pdbx_strand_id
1 'polypeptide(L)'
;MYTLMTLILLVPLLLFLFRHFLSRRLRLGKPYPPGPKGLPIIGNILMMNQFNHRGLAKLSRTYGGLLHLRLGLSHHFVVSSPQIARQILQVQDHVFSNRPTTIAIRYLTYGQSDLAFSNYGPFWRRMRKLYVMMLFSRKRAESWVSVDQEVHKAVRFVAFNVEKPLNLNKLAFSLTRDITFRAAFGSSSSTSDEGRLNEFLEIIHEFSKLFGAFNVADYVPSWLSWIDPQGINKRAEKARKSLDSFIESIINDHLHKKKTEHNVDDETDMVDQLLALYKEEINDNDSEARIYLDHIKGIIMDVMFGGTETVALAIEWVLTELLRSPENMKRVQDELATVVGLERWSVEDTHLEKLTFLKCVLKETLRLHPPFPLLLHEPVEDAVVSGYSIPKGSRVIVNSYALGRDPDSWSDPEIFKPSRFLDTGAPDLIGNSFEFIPFGSGRRSCPGMQLEMYAFELAVAHLLHCFTWTLPDGVKSGDVDTVEGPGISVPKANSLVAVPTTRLLCPIVLESHNV
;
A
#
# COMPACT_ATOMS: atom_id res chain seq x y z
N MET A 1 -33.01 47.99 16.44
CA MET A 1 -31.88 47.09 16.76
C MET A 1 -31.96 45.77 15.99
N TYR A 2 -33.09 45.05 16.03
CA TYR A 2 -33.29 43.80 15.26
C TYR A 2 -33.20 43.95 13.73
N THR A 3 -33.65 45.08 13.18
CA THR A 3 -33.52 45.43 11.76
C THR A 3 -32.08 45.69 11.32
N LEU A 4 -31.25 46.23 12.21
CA LEU A 4 -29.84 46.48 11.93
C LEU A 4 -29.03 45.17 11.99
N MET A 5 -29.29 44.31 12.98
CA MET A 5 -28.69 42.97 13.08
C MET A 5 -29.05 42.06 11.90
N THR A 6 -30.29 42.11 11.42
CA THR A 6 -30.71 41.33 10.26
C THR A 6 -30.02 41.79 8.98
N LEU A 7 -29.88 43.10 8.75
CA LEU A 7 -29.11 43.63 7.62
C LEU A 7 -27.63 43.23 7.68
N ILE A 8 -27.01 43.27 8.86
CA ILE A 8 -25.60 42.90 9.07
C ILE A 8 -25.35 41.42 8.72
N LEU A 9 -26.32 40.53 8.92
CA LEU A 9 -26.22 39.11 8.55
C LEU A 9 -26.61 38.81 7.09
N LEU A 10 -27.60 39.53 6.55
CA LEU A 10 -28.12 39.31 5.19
C LEU A 10 -27.21 39.85 4.09
N VAL A 11 -26.57 41.01 4.30
CA VAL A 11 -25.72 41.65 3.28
C VAL A 11 -24.48 40.80 2.94
N PRO A 12 -23.71 40.25 3.91
CA PRO A 12 -22.61 39.34 3.61
C PRO A 12 -23.09 38.05 2.94
N LEU A 13 -24.24 37.52 3.35
CA LEU A 13 -24.83 36.33 2.74
C LEU A 13 -25.22 36.58 1.28
N LEU A 14 -25.87 37.72 1.00
CA LEU A 14 -26.25 38.12 -0.36
C LEU A 14 -25.03 38.43 -1.24
N LEU A 15 -24.00 39.08 -0.70
CA LEU A 15 -22.74 39.32 -1.41
C LEU A 15 -21.99 38.01 -1.69
N PHE A 16 -21.99 37.06 -0.74
CA PHE A 16 -21.45 35.73 -0.92
C PHE A 16 -22.20 34.96 -2.00
N LEU A 17 -23.54 34.96 -1.97
CA LEU A 17 -24.39 34.33 -2.97
C LEU A 17 -24.24 34.99 -4.35
N PHE A 18 -24.15 36.32 -4.42
CA PHE A 18 -23.97 37.07 -5.65
C PHE A 18 -22.59 36.78 -6.28
N ARG A 19 -21.51 36.81 -5.49
CA ARG A 19 -20.16 36.45 -5.95
C ARG A 19 -20.09 34.98 -6.36
N HIS A 20 -20.79 34.08 -5.65
CA HIS A 20 -20.91 32.67 -6.04
C HIS A 20 -21.66 32.51 -7.37
N PHE A 21 -22.72 33.28 -7.59
CA PHE A 21 -23.50 33.24 -8.83
C PHE A 21 -22.74 33.85 -10.01
N LEU A 22 -22.03 34.96 -9.77
CA LEU A 22 -21.22 35.63 -10.77
C LEU A 22 -19.98 34.80 -11.15
N SER A 23 -19.31 34.17 -10.18
CA SER A 23 -18.21 33.24 -10.46
C SER A 23 -18.66 31.96 -11.18
N ARG A 24 -19.92 31.52 -10.98
CA ARG A 24 -20.52 30.44 -11.78
C ARG A 24 -20.81 30.87 -13.22
N ARG A 25 -21.32 32.08 -13.44
CA ARG A 25 -21.62 32.62 -14.77
C ARG A 25 -20.37 33.02 -15.58
N LEU A 26 -19.30 33.48 -14.91
CA LEU A 26 -18.06 33.91 -15.56
C LEU A 26 -17.09 32.76 -15.85
N ARG A 27 -17.38 31.54 -15.40
CA ARG A 27 -16.62 30.35 -15.83
C ARG A 27 -17.05 29.95 -17.23
N LEU A 28 -16.47 30.62 -18.24
CA LEU A 28 -16.38 30.18 -19.64
C LEU A 28 -15.53 28.90 -19.82
N GLY A 29 -15.26 28.16 -18.74
CA GLY A 29 -14.38 26.98 -18.72
C GLY A 29 -15.14 25.68 -18.94
N LYS A 30 -14.38 24.61 -19.22
CA LYS A 30 -14.92 23.25 -19.33
C LYS A 30 -15.67 22.85 -18.03
N PRO A 31 -16.76 22.07 -18.13
CA PRO A 31 -17.53 21.67 -16.96
C PRO A 31 -16.74 20.71 -16.06
N TYR A 32 -17.22 20.52 -14.84
CA TYR A 32 -16.78 19.39 -14.01
C TYR A 32 -17.43 18.09 -14.50
N PRO A 33 -16.80 16.93 -14.25
CA PRO A 33 -17.41 15.62 -14.50
C PRO A 33 -18.76 15.45 -13.78
N PRO A 34 -19.61 14.53 -14.23
CA PRO A 34 -20.85 14.18 -13.54
C PRO A 34 -20.59 13.65 -12.13
N GLY A 35 -21.58 13.78 -11.24
CA GLY A 35 -21.47 13.28 -9.87
C GLY A 35 -22.72 13.57 -9.04
N PRO A 36 -22.82 12.98 -7.84
CA PRO A 36 -23.95 13.20 -6.95
C PRO A 36 -24.03 14.68 -6.54
N LYS A 37 -25.23 15.25 -6.61
CA LYS A 37 -25.46 16.65 -6.22
C LYS A 37 -25.23 16.83 -4.73
N GLY A 38 -24.17 17.54 -4.37
CA GLY A 38 -23.88 17.92 -2.99
C GLY A 38 -24.79 19.05 -2.48
N LEU A 39 -24.97 19.12 -1.17
CA LEU A 39 -25.66 20.21 -0.49
C LEU A 39 -24.82 21.50 -0.54
N PRO A 40 -25.44 22.69 -0.40
CA PRO A 40 -24.69 23.94 -0.26
C PRO A 40 -23.66 23.86 0.87
N ILE A 41 -22.48 24.44 0.66
CA ILE A 41 -21.36 24.53 1.62
C ILE A 41 -20.69 23.17 1.92
N ILE A 42 -21.43 22.18 2.41
CA ILE A 42 -20.86 20.88 2.84
C ILE A 42 -20.65 19.90 1.69
N GLY A 43 -21.33 20.08 0.56
CA GLY A 43 -21.25 19.20 -0.59
C GLY A 43 -21.76 17.78 -0.28
N ASN A 44 -20.92 16.78 -0.49
CA ASN A 44 -21.21 15.36 -0.38
C ASN A 44 -20.76 14.75 0.96
N ILE A 45 -20.36 15.54 1.97
CA ILE A 45 -19.87 15.00 3.24
C ILE A 45 -20.85 14.01 3.91
N LEU A 46 -22.17 14.21 3.77
CA LEU A 46 -23.17 13.32 4.39
C LEU A 46 -23.21 11.89 3.82
N MET A 47 -22.54 11.62 2.70
CA MET A 47 -22.36 10.29 2.13
C MET A 47 -20.97 9.69 2.41
N MET A 48 -20.32 10.14 3.49
CA MET A 48 -18.96 9.70 3.88
C MET A 48 -18.81 8.18 4.06
N ASN A 49 -19.89 7.47 4.42
CA ASN A 49 -19.89 6.01 4.51
C ASN A 49 -19.65 5.30 3.17
N GLN A 50 -19.78 6.00 2.04
CA GLN A 50 -19.53 5.48 0.70
C GLN A 50 -18.11 5.81 0.19
N PHE A 51 -17.30 6.57 0.92
CA PHE A 51 -15.96 6.99 0.46
C PHE A 51 -14.86 5.95 0.70
N ASN A 52 -15.21 4.67 0.61
CA ASN A 52 -14.27 3.57 0.46
C ASN A 52 -14.24 3.11 -1.00
N HIS A 53 -13.28 2.25 -1.35
CA HIS A 53 -13.07 1.81 -2.73
C HIS A 53 -14.31 1.16 -3.36
N ARG A 54 -15.10 0.37 -2.62
CA ARG A 54 -16.35 -0.25 -3.09
C ARG A 54 -17.46 0.78 -3.32
N GLY A 55 -17.68 1.69 -2.38
CA GLY A 55 -18.69 2.73 -2.50
C GLY A 55 -18.38 3.71 -3.64
N LEU A 56 -17.11 4.08 -3.80
CA LEU A 56 -16.65 4.87 -4.93
C LEU A 56 -16.79 4.14 -6.27
N ALA A 57 -16.52 2.83 -6.32
CA ALA A 57 -16.77 2.00 -7.51
C ALA A 57 -18.28 1.96 -7.85
N LYS A 58 -19.16 1.81 -6.85
CA LYS A 58 -20.62 1.85 -7.03
C LYS A 58 -21.09 3.20 -7.59
N LEU A 59 -20.57 4.31 -7.08
CA LEU A 59 -20.86 5.64 -7.63
C LEU A 59 -20.37 5.76 -9.08
N SER A 60 -19.19 5.22 -9.39
CA SER A 60 -18.63 5.25 -10.74
C SER A 60 -19.49 4.49 -11.76
N ARG A 61 -20.13 3.38 -11.35
CA ARG A 61 -21.10 2.67 -12.21
C ARG A 61 -22.32 3.53 -12.56
N THR A 62 -22.66 4.53 -11.76
CA THR A 62 -23.81 5.43 -11.98
C THR A 62 -23.41 6.69 -12.77
N TYR A 63 -22.26 7.27 -12.47
CA TYR A 63 -21.84 8.56 -13.01
C TYR A 63 -20.77 8.46 -14.13
N GLY A 64 -20.21 7.28 -14.37
CA GLY A 64 -19.18 7.03 -15.37
C GLY A 64 -17.76 6.93 -14.79
N GLY A 65 -16.79 6.64 -15.66
CA GLY A 65 -15.39 6.38 -15.30
C GLY A 65 -14.59 7.57 -14.77
N LEU A 66 -15.18 8.78 -14.77
CA LEU A 66 -14.65 9.97 -14.10
C LEU A 66 -15.81 10.72 -13.45
N LEU A 67 -15.85 10.72 -12.12
CA LEU A 67 -16.92 11.39 -11.36
C LEU A 67 -16.37 12.49 -10.44
N HIS A 68 -17.19 13.50 -10.19
CA HIS A 68 -16.89 14.63 -9.32
C HIS A 68 -17.63 14.54 -7.98
N LEU A 69 -16.91 14.74 -6.88
CA LEU A 69 -17.45 14.93 -5.54
C LEU A 69 -16.93 16.27 -4.99
N ARG A 70 -17.78 16.95 -4.21
CA ARG A 70 -17.38 18.14 -3.46
C ARG A 70 -17.44 17.83 -1.98
N LEU A 71 -16.32 17.87 -1.28
CA LEU A 71 -16.27 17.64 0.17
C LEU A 71 -15.93 18.96 0.83
N GLY A 72 -16.96 19.65 1.34
CA GLY A 72 -16.82 21.01 1.84
C GLY A 72 -16.25 21.97 0.78
N LEU A 73 -15.05 22.46 1.03
CA LEU A 73 -14.31 23.34 0.11
C LEU A 73 -13.45 22.59 -0.92
N SER A 74 -13.26 21.29 -0.76
CA SER A 74 -12.34 20.50 -1.58
C SER A 74 -13.04 19.78 -2.74
N HIS A 75 -12.42 19.80 -3.92
CA HIS A 75 -12.85 19.07 -5.10
C HIS A 75 -12.18 17.70 -5.15
N HIS A 76 -12.97 16.66 -5.35
CA HIS A 76 -12.51 15.28 -5.47
C HIS A 76 -12.96 14.71 -6.81
N PHE A 77 -12.06 14.01 -7.50
CA PHE A 77 -12.31 13.37 -8.78
C PHE A 77 -11.92 11.91 -8.68
N VAL A 78 -12.89 11.01 -8.89
CA VAL A 78 -12.65 9.57 -8.82
C VAL A 78 -12.57 9.00 -10.22
N VAL A 79 -11.52 8.25 -10.48
CA VAL A 79 -11.18 7.66 -11.78
C VAL A 79 -11.33 6.16 -11.69
N SER A 80 -12.18 5.60 -12.55
CA SER A 80 -12.55 4.18 -12.57
C SER A 80 -12.58 3.61 -13.99
N SER A 81 -11.94 4.29 -14.95
CA SER A 81 -11.78 3.83 -16.34
C SER A 81 -10.29 3.72 -16.68
N PRO A 82 -9.83 2.62 -17.32
CA PRO A 82 -8.44 2.45 -17.72
C PRO A 82 -7.92 3.57 -18.61
N GLN A 83 -8.73 4.05 -19.56
CA GLN A 83 -8.34 5.10 -20.51
C GLN A 83 -8.12 6.44 -19.80
N ILE A 84 -8.94 6.75 -18.79
CA ILE A 84 -8.81 7.97 -17.99
C ILE A 84 -7.65 7.85 -17.01
N ALA A 85 -7.45 6.67 -16.40
CA ALA A 85 -6.29 6.39 -15.57
C ALA A 85 -4.98 6.59 -16.36
N ARG A 86 -4.93 6.13 -17.61
CA ARG A 86 -3.80 6.37 -18.54
C ARG A 86 -3.55 7.85 -18.80
N GLN A 87 -4.60 8.64 -19.03
CA GLN A 87 -4.46 10.08 -19.24
C GLN A 87 -3.80 10.77 -18.03
N ILE A 88 -4.14 10.35 -16.82
CA ILE A 88 -3.65 10.95 -15.58
C ILE A 88 -2.25 10.45 -15.20
N LEU A 89 -2.07 9.13 -15.20
CA LEU A 89 -0.87 8.49 -14.63
C LEU A 89 0.29 8.37 -15.61
N GLN A 90 0.04 8.46 -16.92
CA GLN A 90 1.08 8.36 -17.95
C GLN A 90 1.15 9.61 -18.82
N VAL A 91 0.04 10.04 -19.44
CA VAL A 91 0.07 11.16 -20.39
C VAL A 91 0.33 12.49 -19.70
N GLN A 92 -0.31 12.71 -18.55
CA GLN A 92 -0.19 13.95 -17.75
C GLN A 92 0.50 13.68 -16.40
N ASP A 93 1.39 12.69 -16.35
CA ASP A 93 2.04 12.25 -15.11
C ASP A 93 2.73 13.40 -14.36
N HIS A 94 3.37 14.32 -15.07
CA HIS A 94 4.03 15.51 -14.55
C HIS A 94 3.08 16.48 -13.84
N VAL A 95 1.81 16.53 -14.26
CA VAL A 95 0.78 17.36 -13.63
C VAL A 95 0.26 16.68 -12.36
N PHE A 96 -0.06 15.40 -12.43
CA PHE A 96 -0.72 14.64 -11.37
C PHE A 96 0.23 13.91 -10.42
N SER A 97 1.51 14.28 -10.40
CA SER A 97 2.50 13.60 -9.55
C SER A 97 2.54 14.12 -8.12
N ASN A 98 1.76 15.11 -7.70
CA ASN A 98 1.71 15.51 -6.29
C ASN A 98 0.79 14.59 -5.47
N ARG A 99 0.85 14.73 -4.15
CA ARG A 99 0.04 13.95 -3.21
C ARG A 99 -0.84 14.90 -2.40
N PRO A 100 -2.13 14.59 -2.25
CA PRO A 100 -2.99 15.42 -1.43
C PRO A 100 -2.64 15.25 0.05
N THR A 101 -2.60 16.37 0.77
CA THR A 101 -2.23 16.38 2.18
C THR A 101 -3.48 16.44 3.07
N THR A 102 -3.61 15.50 4.01
CA THR A 102 -4.53 15.57 5.14
C THR A 102 -3.79 16.01 6.40
N ILE A 103 -4.53 16.42 7.44
CA ILE A 103 -3.96 16.74 8.75
C ILE A 103 -3.18 15.53 9.29
N ALA A 104 -3.76 14.33 9.21
CA ALA A 104 -3.11 13.10 9.67
C ALA A 104 -1.84 12.79 8.87
N ILE A 105 -1.89 12.84 7.54
CA ILE A 105 -0.72 12.63 6.68
C ILE A 105 0.38 13.61 7.06
N ARG A 106 0.09 14.91 7.08
CA ARG A 106 1.09 15.94 7.40
C ARG A 106 1.74 15.71 8.75
N TYR A 107 0.94 15.38 9.77
CA TYR A 107 1.45 15.21 11.12
C TYR A 107 2.26 13.91 11.30
N LEU A 108 1.81 12.80 10.73
CA LEU A 108 2.42 11.47 10.86
C LEU A 108 3.64 11.24 9.95
N THR A 109 3.87 12.12 8.96
CA THR A 109 4.96 11.98 7.97
C THR A 109 6.03 13.06 8.08
N TYR A 110 6.12 13.71 9.25
CA TYR A 110 7.08 14.78 9.57
C TYR A 110 6.96 15.95 8.58
N GLY A 111 5.73 16.37 8.29
CA GLY A 111 5.47 17.43 7.32
C GLY A 111 5.66 16.99 5.88
N GLN A 112 5.42 15.71 5.57
CA GLN A 112 5.67 15.10 4.25
C GLN A 112 7.17 15.05 3.90
N SER A 113 7.97 14.66 4.87
CA SER A 113 9.41 14.41 4.76
C SER A 113 9.72 12.98 4.28
N ASP A 114 8.69 12.18 4.02
CA ASP A 114 8.73 10.82 3.51
C ASP A 114 8.68 10.78 1.96
N LEU A 115 8.85 9.62 1.35
CA LEU A 115 8.77 9.38 -0.10
C LEU A 115 7.33 9.15 -0.59
N ALA A 116 6.45 8.54 0.22
CA ALA A 116 5.10 8.15 -0.20
C ALA A 116 4.18 9.36 -0.42
N PHE A 117 4.24 10.35 0.49
CA PHE A 117 3.36 11.51 0.56
C PHE A 117 4.02 12.84 0.23
N SER A 118 5.35 12.94 0.09
CA SER A 118 5.97 14.19 -0.37
C SER A 118 5.58 14.54 -1.80
N ASN A 119 5.53 15.85 -2.08
CA ASN A 119 5.22 16.36 -3.41
C ASN A 119 6.35 16.10 -4.41
N TYR A 120 6.00 16.03 -5.69
CA TYR A 120 6.98 15.76 -6.73
C TYR A 120 7.90 16.97 -6.90
N GLY A 121 9.21 16.73 -6.91
CA GLY A 121 10.19 17.79 -7.01
C GLY A 121 11.63 17.27 -6.97
N PRO A 122 12.63 18.16 -6.91
CA PRO A 122 14.04 17.78 -6.76
C PRO A 122 14.28 16.85 -5.56
N PHE A 123 13.73 17.19 -4.38
CA PHE A 123 13.83 16.37 -3.17
C PHE A 123 13.28 14.96 -3.37
N TRP A 124 12.01 14.83 -3.79
CA TRP A 124 11.37 13.52 -4.00
C TRP A 124 12.14 12.65 -5.00
N ARG A 125 12.65 13.23 -6.10
CA ARG A 125 13.46 12.51 -7.09
C ARG A 125 14.76 11.99 -6.50
N ARG A 126 15.44 12.82 -5.69
CA ARG A 126 16.67 12.45 -4.97
C ARG A 126 16.40 11.31 -4.00
N MET A 127 15.38 11.44 -3.15
CA MET A 127 15.02 10.43 -2.16
C MET A 127 14.60 9.12 -2.82
N ARG A 128 13.80 9.15 -3.89
CA ARG A 128 13.44 7.95 -4.65
C ARG A 128 14.67 7.23 -5.19
N LYS A 129 15.62 7.98 -5.74
CA LYS A 129 16.87 7.42 -6.27
C LYS A 129 17.67 6.75 -5.15
N LEU A 130 17.85 7.41 -4.01
CA LEU A 130 18.54 6.84 -2.84
C LEU A 130 17.83 5.57 -2.35
N TYR A 131 16.51 5.63 -2.16
CA TYR A 131 15.67 4.50 -1.75
C TYR A 131 15.87 3.26 -2.65
N VAL A 132 15.76 3.44 -3.96
CA VAL A 132 15.94 2.34 -4.93
C VAL A 132 17.37 1.84 -4.96
N MET A 133 18.36 2.72 -4.90
CA MET A 133 19.78 2.32 -4.92
C MET A 133 20.15 1.52 -3.67
N MET A 134 19.69 1.96 -2.50
CA MET A 134 20.00 1.34 -1.21
C MET A 134 19.30 -0.01 -1.07
N LEU A 135 18.00 -0.13 -1.39
CA LEU A 135 17.21 -1.33 -1.08
C LEU A 135 17.04 -2.31 -2.24
N PHE A 136 16.93 -1.83 -3.47
CA PHE A 136 16.47 -2.65 -4.60
C PHE A 136 17.49 -2.80 -5.72
N SER A 137 18.70 -2.24 -5.56
CA SER A 137 19.73 -2.42 -6.57
C SER A 137 20.28 -3.84 -6.52
N ARG A 138 20.53 -4.43 -7.70
CA ARG A 138 21.12 -5.79 -7.83
C ARG A 138 22.49 -5.93 -7.15
N LYS A 139 23.14 -4.83 -6.77
CA LYS A 139 24.39 -4.85 -6.00
C LYS A 139 24.18 -5.25 -4.53
N ARG A 140 22.95 -5.25 -4.04
CA ARG A 140 22.60 -5.70 -2.69
C ARG A 140 22.04 -7.11 -2.74
N ALA A 141 22.91 -8.09 -3.00
CA ALA A 141 22.57 -9.51 -2.95
C ALA A 141 21.85 -9.87 -1.63
N GLU A 142 22.22 -9.20 -0.54
CA GLU A 142 21.66 -9.36 0.81
C GLU A 142 20.14 -9.18 0.88
N SER A 143 19.53 -8.26 0.13
CA SER A 143 18.06 -8.09 0.13
C SER A 143 17.34 -9.26 -0.56
N TRP A 144 17.97 -9.88 -1.56
CA TRP A 144 17.43 -11.06 -2.23
C TRP A 144 17.69 -12.32 -1.40
N VAL A 145 18.84 -12.38 -0.74
CA VAL A 145 19.21 -13.45 0.20
C VAL A 145 18.33 -13.42 1.45
N SER A 146 17.96 -12.24 1.96
CA SER A 146 17.06 -12.13 3.12
C SER A 146 15.69 -12.75 2.84
N VAL A 147 15.18 -12.58 1.61
CA VAL A 147 13.93 -13.22 1.19
C VAL A 147 14.05 -14.73 1.29
N ASP A 148 15.10 -15.33 0.72
CA ASP A 148 15.32 -16.78 0.77
C ASP A 148 15.41 -17.30 2.21
N GLN A 149 16.26 -16.69 3.02
CA GLN A 149 16.52 -17.11 4.40
C GLN A 149 15.26 -17.02 5.29
N GLU A 150 14.53 -15.91 5.21
CA GLU A 150 13.34 -15.73 6.04
C GLU A 150 12.15 -16.55 5.54
N VAL A 151 12.03 -16.81 4.22
CA VAL A 151 11.06 -17.78 3.68
C VAL A 151 11.37 -19.19 4.20
N HIS A 152 12.64 -19.61 4.18
CA HIS A 152 13.05 -20.89 4.76
C HIS A 152 12.73 -21.00 6.25
N LYS A 153 12.96 -19.93 7.02
CA LYS A 153 12.56 -19.85 8.43
C LYS A 153 11.05 -19.99 8.61
N ALA A 154 10.24 -19.31 7.79
CA ALA A 154 8.79 -19.44 7.83
C ALA A 154 8.32 -20.86 7.48
N VAL A 155 8.93 -21.51 6.49
CA VAL A 155 8.65 -22.91 6.15
C VAL A 155 8.97 -23.84 7.33
N ARG A 156 10.11 -23.65 8.00
CA ARG A 156 10.45 -24.42 9.20
C ARG A 156 9.46 -24.19 10.33
N PHE A 157 9.06 -22.94 10.57
CA PHE A 157 8.02 -22.61 11.56
C PHE A 157 6.71 -23.35 11.28
N VAL A 158 6.27 -23.39 10.02
CA VAL A 158 5.07 -24.14 9.62
C VAL A 158 5.27 -25.64 9.81
N ALA A 159 6.44 -26.18 9.44
CA ALA A 159 6.77 -27.60 9.62
C ALA A 159 6.72 -28.04 11.11
N PHE A 160 7.18 -27.18 12.04
CA PHE A 160 7.07 -27.41 13.48
C PHE A 160 5.63 -27.36 14.01
N ASN A 161 4.70 -26.80 13.24
CA ASN A 161 3.30 -26.60 13.61
C ASN A 161 2.31 -27.28 12.64
N VAL A 162 2.77 -28.33 11.95
CA VAL A 162 1.89 -29.22 11.18
C VAL A 162 0.76 -29.73 12.07
N GLU A 163 -0.43 -29.90 11.48
CA GLU A 163 -1.68 -30.31 12.14
C GLU A 163 -2.25 -29.31 13.17
N LYS A 164 -1.62 -28.14 13.36
CA LYS A 164 -2.13 -27.08 14.23
C LYS A 164 -2.77 -25.95 13.41
N PRO A 165 -3.85 -25.33 13.90
CA PRO A 165 -4.41 -24.15 13.27
C PRO A 165 -3.43 -22.97 13.37
N LEU A 166 -3.08 -22.38 12.23
CA LEU A 166 -2.20 -21.22 12.13
C LEU A 166 -2.96 -20.01 11.63
N ASN A 167 -2.72 -18.86 12.26
CA ASN A 167 -3.18 -17.57 11.75
C ASN A 167 -2.23 -17.10 10.62
N LEU A 168 -2.74 -17.12 9.39
CA LEU A 168 -1.95 -16.83 8.20
C LEU A 168 -1.59 -15.35 8.07
N ASN A 169 -2.41 -14.45 8.61
CA ASN A 169 -2.05 -13.03 8.72
C ASN A 169 -0.78 -12.87 9.56
N LYS A 170 -0.73 -13.44 10.76
CA LYS A 170 0.43 -13.35 11.65
C LYS A 170 1.68 -13.98 11.03
N LEU A 171 1.53 -15.15 10.40
CA LEU A 171 2.62 -15.82 9.68
C LEU A 171 3.19 -14.91 8.58
N ALA A 172 2.32 -14.36 7.73
CA ALA A 172 2.71 -13.52 6.61
C ALA A 172 3.35 -12.21 7.08
N PHE A 173 2.80 -11.55 8.10
CA PHE A 173 3.37 -10.33 8.67
C PHE A 173 4.73 -10.58 9.34
N SER A 174 4.89 -11.69 10.06
CA SER A 174 6.19 -12.03 10.66
C SER A 174 7.25 -12.23 9.57
N LEU A 175 6.90 -12.95 8.50
CA LEU A 175 7.78 -13.19 7.37
C LEU A 175 8.18 -11.88 6.68
N THR A 176 7.22 -11.05 6.29
CA THR A 176 7.52 -9.84 5.49
C THR A 176 8.20 -8.77 6.32
N ARG A 177 7.92 -8.69 7.62
CA ARG A 177 8.70 -7.88 8.56
C ARG A 177 10.15 -8.33 8.57
N ASP A 178 10.41 -9.62 8.79
CA ASP A 178 11.78 -10.14 8.91
C ASP A 178 12.57 -9.90 7.62
N ILE A 179 11.95 -10.15 6.46
CA ILE A 179 12.54 -9.82 5.14
C ILE A 179 12.89 -8.34 5.05
N THR A 180 11.94 -7.47 5.35
CA THR A 180 12.07 -6.01 5.21
C THR A 180 13.13 -5.46 6.16
N PHE A 181 13.09 -5.89 7.42
CA PHE A 181 13.97 -5.41 8.47
C PHE A 181 15.39 -5.87 8.21
N ARG A 182 15.59 -7.14 7.83
CA ARG A 182 16.91 -7.63 7.44
C ARG A 182 17.46 -6.91 6.21
N ALA A 183 16.63 -6.71 5.18
CA ALA A 183 17.05 -6.03 3.96
C ALA A 183 17.38 -4.54 4.18
N ALA A 184 16.70 -3.86 5.09
CA ALA A 184 16.80 -2.42 5.27
C ALA A 184 17.62 -1.96 6.47
N PHE A 185 17.55 -2.71 7.58
CA PHE A 185 18.06 -2.36 8.91
C PHE A 185 19.05 -3.41 9.46
N GLY A 186 19.48 -4.36 8.61
CA GLY A 186 20.45 -5.40 8.97
C GLY A 186 19.92 -6.51 9.87
N SER A 187 20.72 -7.57 10.03
CA SER A 187 20.36 -8.82 10.71
C SER A 187 20.13 -8.71 12.23
N SER A 188 20.68 -7.68 12.90
CA SER A 188 20.46 -7.44 14.34
C SER A 188 19.07 -6.88 14.66
N SER A 189 18.37 -6.37 13.65
CA SER A 189 17.03 -5.80 13.80
C SER A 189 15.90 -6.84 13.67
N SER A 190 16.19 -7.99 13.06
CA SER A 190 15.28 -9.14 12.93
C SER A 190 15.34 -10.02 14.19
N THR A 191 14.85 -9.52 15.33
CA THR A 191 14.76 -10.33 16.54
C THR A 191 13.46 -11.17 16.55
N SER A 192 13.55 -12.41 17.03
CA SER A 192 12.42 -13.32 17.27
C SER A 192 11.55 -12.90 18.48
N ASP A 193 11.57 -11.62 18.84
CA ASP A 193 10.83 -11.07 19.97
C ASP A 193 9.37 -10.83 19.55
N GLU A 194 8.48 -11.68 20.05
CA GLU A 194 7.03 -11.55 19.85
C GLU A 194 6.50 -10.21 20.40
N GLY A 195 7.09 -9.67 21.47
CA GLY A 195 6.71 -8.37 22.04
C GLY A 195 6.96 -7.24 21.04
N ARG A 196 8.17 -7.20 20.47
CA ARG A 196 8.54 -6.22 19.43
C ARG A 196 7.72 -6.39 18.14
N LEU A 197 7.35 -7.63 17.76
CA LEU A 197 6.42 -7.87 16.66
C LEU A 197 5.05 -7.24 16.94
N ASN A 198 4.49 -7.49 18.12
CA ASN A 198 3.17 -6.98 18.47
C ASN A 198 3.14 -5.45 18.53
N GLU A 199 4.16 -4.82 19.11
CA GLU A 199 4.31 -3.36 19.11
C GLU A 199 4.32 -2.80 17.67
N PHE A 200 5.13 -3.40 16.79
CA PHE A 200 5.21 -3.00 15.39
C PHE A 200 3.87 -3.15 14.65
N LEU A 201 3.17 -4.27 14.86
CA LEU A 201 1.85 -4.49 14.26
C LEU A 201 0.83 -3.46 14.75
N GLU A 202 0.82 -3.15 16.06
CA GLU A 202 -0.06 -2.11 16.61
C GLU A 202 0.19 -0.75 15.96
N ILE A 203 1.47 -0.38 15.78
CA ILE A 203 1.86 0.86 15.08
C ILE A 203 1.35 0.84 13.64
N ILE A 204 1.60 -0.23 12.88
CA ILE A 204 1.19 -0.31 11.47
C ILE A 204 -0.32 -0.17 11.32
N HIS A 205 -1.08 -0.94 12.10
CA HIS A 205 -2.53 -0.95 11.98
C HIS A 205 -3.15 0.40 12.38
N GLU A 206 -2.62 1.09 13.39
CA GLU A 206 -3.13 2.40 13.78
C GLU A 206 -2.82 3.46 12.73
N PHE A 207 -1.61 3.47 12.16
CA PHE A 207 -1.26 4.36 11.06
C PHE A 207 -2.10 4.10 9.81
N SER A 208 -2.32 2.83 9.44
CA SER A 208 -3.18 2.48 8.30
C SER A 208 -4.60 3.02 8.50
N LYS A 209 -5.17 2.89 9.71
CA LYS A 209 -6.48 3.46 10.06
C LYS A 209 -6.48 4.99 10.01
N LEU A 210 -5.44 5.66 10.49
CA LEU A 210 -5.36 7.12 10.52
C LEU A 210 -5.17 7.73 9.12
N PHE A 211 -4.35 7.11 8.27
CA PHE A 211 -4.18 7.54 6.88
C PHE A 211 -5.44 7.33 6.03
N GLY A 212 -6.18 6.24 6.28
CA GLY A 212 -7.45 5.95 5.61
C GLY A 212 -8.67 6.67 6.20
N ALA A 213 -8.53 7.36 7.33
CA ALA A 213 -9.65 7.97 8.03
C ALA A 213 -10.22 9.17 7.26
N PHE A 214 -11.53 9.19 7.09
CA PHE A 214 -12.24 10.39 6.65
C PHE A 214 -12.30 11.40 7.81
N ASN A 215 -11.58 12.51 7.73
CA ASN A 215 -11.61 13.56 8.75
C ASN A 215 -12.37 14.80 8.25
N VAL A 216 -13.47 15.18 8.90
CA VAL A 216 -14.24 16.38 8.54
C VAL A 216 -13.38 17.65 8.61
N ALA A 217 -12.41 17.71 9.53
CA ALA A 217 -11.52 18.86 9.68
C ALA A 217 -10.64 19.13 8.44
N ASP A 218 -10.43 18.13 7.57
CA ASP A 218 -9.69 18.30 6.30
C ASP A 218 -10.48 19.10 5.24
N TYR A 219 -11.80 19.24 5.43
CA TYR A 219 -12.71 19.75 4.39
C TYR A 219 -13.40 21.07 4.76
N VAL A 220 -13.20 21.54 6.00
CA VAL A 220 -13.73 22.81 6.52
C VAL A 220 -12.66 23.91 6.47
N PRO A 221 -13.04 25.20 6.58
CA PRO A 221 -12.06 26.29 6.68
C PRO A 221 -11.02 26.06 7.80
N SER A 222 -9.78 26.48 7.58
CA SER A 222 -8.66 26.26 8.51
C SER A 222 -8.87 26.82 9.92
N TRP A 223 -9.68 27.88 10.07
CA TRP A 223 -10.03 28.42 11.39
C TRP A 223 -11.00 27.54 12.18
N LEU A 224 -11.56 26.48 11.57
CA LEU A 224 -12.37 25.43 12.21
C LEU A 224 -11.63 24.10 12.34
N SER A 225 -10.43 23.95 11.77
CA SER A 225 -9.72 22.66 11.74
C SER A 225 -9.15 22.24 13.11
N TRP A 226 -9.18 23.14 14.11
CA TRP A 226 -8.82 22.82 15.49
C TRP A 226 -9.86 21.94 16.19
N ILE A 227 -11.10 21.92 15.68
CA ILE A 227 -12.15 21.06 16.21
C ILE A 227 -11.81 19.63 15.78
N ASP A 228 -11.61 18.74 16.75
CA ASP A 228 -11.31 17.31 16.53
C ASP A 228 -12.53 16.44 16.91
N PRO A 229 -13.65 16.52 16.17
CA PRO A 229 -14.87 15.82 16.55
C PRO A 229 -14.73 14.29 16.49
N GLN A 230 -13.71 13.80 15.78
CA GLN A 230 -13.47 12.38 15.54
C GLN A 230 -12.28 11.84 16.35
N GLY A 231 -11.61 12.66 17.16
CA GLY A 231 -10.47 12.27 17.98
C GLY A 231 -9.20 11.90 17.20
N ILE A 232 -9.11 12.30 15.92
CA ILE A 232 -8.02 11.93 15.00
C ILE A 232 -6.72 12.60 15.42
N ASN A 233 -6.75 13.86 15.88
CA ASN A 233 -5.54 14.58 16.26
C ASN A 233 -4.87 13.93 17.48
N LYS A 234 -5.67 13.60 18.50
CA LYS A 234 -5.17 12.91 19.71
C LYS A 234 -4.61 11.51 19.40
N ARG A 235 -5.30 10.76 18.53
CA ARG A 235 -4.81 9.44 18.07
C ARG A 235 -3.52 9.56 17.27
N ALA A 236 -3.42 10.54 16.37
CA ALA A 236 -2.23 10.80 15.59
C ALA A 236 -1.02 11.19 16.47
N GLU A 237 -1.23 11.99 17.53
CA GLU A 237 -0.17 12.29 18.50
C GLU A 237 0.35 11.03 19.21
N LYS A 238 -0.56 10.17 19.69
CA LYS A 238 -0.17 8.90 20.34
C LYS A 238 0.57 7.99 19.36
N ALA A 239 0.02 7.81 18.17
CA ALA A 239 0.61 6.97 17.12
C ALA A 239 2.02 7.47 16.73
N ARG A 240 2.17 8.79 16.55
CA ARG A 240 3.46 9.43 16.26
C ARG A 240 4.50 9.10 17.33
N LYS A 241 4.15 9.23 18.61
CA LYS A 241 5.06 8.94 19.73
C LYS A 241 5.52 7.48 19.74
N SER A 242 4.60 6.54 19.51
CA SER A 242 4.95 5.12 19.40
C SER A 242 5.90 4.84 18.23
N LEU A 243 5.62 5.41 17.05
CA LEU A 243 6.52 5.27 15.90
C LEU A 243 7.90 5.90 16.15
N ASP A 244 7.94 7.11 16.72
CA ASP A 244 9.21 7.80 17.03
C ASP A 244 10.06 6.97 17.98
N SER A 245 9.47 6.42 19.05
CA SER A 245 10.18 5.53 19.98
C SER A 245 10.75 4.31 19.27
N PHE A 246 9.98 3.68 18.37
CA PHE A 246 10.41 2.51 17.61
C PHE A 246 11.56 2.84 16.64
N ILE A 247 11.42 3.92 15.86
CA ILE A 247 12.44 4.36 14.90
C ILE A 247 13.71 4.83 15.63
N GLU A 248 13.58 5.52 16.76
CA GLU A 248 14.73 5.97 17.55
C GLU A 248 15.50 4.79 18.13
N SER A 249 14.84 3.71 18.54
CA SER A 249 15.53 2.46 18.90
C SER A 249 16.36 1.95 17.72
N ILE A 250 15.81 1.90 16.51
CA ILE A 250 16.56 1.47 15.32
C ILE A 250 17.77 2.39 15.09
N ILE A 251 17.57 3.70 15.07
CA ILE A 251 18.67 4.66 14.84
C ILE A 251 19.76 4.53 15.91
N ASN A 252 19.39 4.40 17.18
CA ASN A 252 20.33 4.26 18.29
C ASN A 252 21.13 2.96 18.19
N ASP A 253 20.51 1.85 17.79
CA ASP A 253 21.20 0.57 17.57
C ASP A 253 22.33 0.73 16.54
N HIS A 254 22.11 1.48 15.46
CA HIS A 254 23.11 1.74 14.42
C HIS A 254 24.19 2.74 14.88
N LEU A 255 23.82 3.78 15.65
CA LEU A 255 24.78 4.75 16.20
C LEU A 255 25.71 4.13 17.23
N HIS A 256 25.26 3.11 17.97
CA HIS A 256 26.02 2.44 19.03
C HIS A 256 26.67 1.13 18.60
N LYS A 257 26.50 0.70 17.33
CA LYS A 257 27.18 -0.45 16.74
C LYS A 257 28.70 -0.24 16.83
N LYS A 258 29.37 -0.94 17.77
CA LYS A 258 30.84 -0.92 17.86
C LYS A 258 31.40 -1.57 16.60
N LYS A 259 32.13 -0.82 15.78
CA LYS A 259 32.97 -1.39 14.71
C LYS A 259 34.08 -2.21 15.35
N THR A 260 33.85 -3.49 15.62
CA THR A 260 34.91 -4.42 16.00
C THR A 260 35.83 -4.65 14.80
N GLU A 261 37.14 -4.49 15.00
CA GLU A 261 38.21 -4.48 13.98
C GLU A 261 38.37 -5.80 13.17
N HIS A 262 37.44 -6.74 13.26
CA HIS A 262 37.50 -8.04 12.56
C HIS A 262 36.36 -8.31 11.56
N ASN A 263 35.35 -7.44 11.46
CA ASN A 263 34.31 -7.55 10.43
C ASN A 263 34.23 -6.27 9.60
N VAL A 264 35.25 -6.04 8.77
CA VAL A 264 35.29 -4.92 7.81
C VAL A 264 34.22 -5.06 6.70
N ASP A 265 33.52 -6.20 6.68
CA ASP A 265 32.48 -6.56 5.71
C ASP A 265 31.09 -6.85 6.35
N ASP A 266 30.88 -6.51 7.64
CA ASP A 266 29.54 -6.60 8.26
C ASP A 266 28.62 -5.48 7.71
N GLU A 267 27.94 -5.83 6.62
CA GLU A 267 26.75 -5.26 5.97
C GLU A 267 26.41 -3.82 6.38
N THR A 268 26.89 -2.84 5.60
CA THR A 268 26.41 -1.46 5.68
C THR A 268 24.97 -1.40 5.16
N ASP A 269 24.00 -1.23 6.06
CA ASP A 269 22.59 -1.22 5.67
C ASP A 269 22.09 0.16 5.21
N MET A 270 20.77 0.32 5.01
CA MET A 270 20.20 1.58 4.50
C MET A 270 20.31 2.70 5.54
N VAL A 271 20.13 2.37 6.82
CA VAL A 271 20.15 3.35 7.91
C VAL A 271 21.57 3.88 8.10
N ASP A 272 22.57 3.01 8.04
CA ASP A 272 23.98 3.41 8.06
C ASP A 272 24.31 4.41 6.94
N GLN A 273 23.87 4.14 5.72
CA GLN A 273 24.09 5.03 4.57
C GLN A 273 23.36 6.37 4.72
N LEU A 274 22.11 6.36 5.19
CA LEU A 274 21.34 7.59 5.43
C LEU A 274 21.97 8.45 6.53
N LEU A 275 22.47 7.83 7.62
CA LEU A 275 23.16 8.52 8.69
C LEU A 275 24.52 9.09 8.24
N ALA A 276 25.24 8.38 7.37
CA ALA A 276 26.48 8.88 6.77
C ALA A 276 26.21 10.12 5.89
N LEU A 277 25.24 10.04 4.97
CA LEU A 277 24.83 11.17 4.12
C LEU A 277 24.39 12.38 4.96
N TYR A 278 23.62 12.15 6.03
CA TYR A 278 23.22 13.22 6.94
C TYR A 278 24.44 13.91 7.59
N LYS A 279 25.43 13.14 8.06
CA LYS A 279 26.65 13.71 8.68
C LYS A 279 27.48 14.50 7.68
N GLU A 280 27.59 14.03 6.44
CA GLU A 280 28.32 14.73 5.37
C GLU A 280 27.64 16.05 5.01
N GLU A 281 26.31 16.04 4.85
CA GLU A 281 25.53 17.21 4.44
C GLU A 281 25.30 18.22 5.58
N ILE A 282 25.59 17.88 6.85
CA ILE A 282 25.46 18.83 7.96
C ILE A 282 26.33 20.09 7.73
N ASN A 283 27.48 19.92 7.10
CA ASN A 283 28.49 20.98 6.91
C ASN A 283 28.39 21.70 5.56
N ASP A 284 27.45 21.30 4.68
CA ASP A 284 27.27 21.90 3.36
C ASP A 284 25.99 22.76 3.33
N ASN A 285 26.14 24.04 2.99
CA ASN A 285 25.05 25.02 3.00
C ASN A 285 24.35 25.21 1.64
N ASP A 286 24.81 24.54 0.57
CA ASP A 286 24.42 24.92 -0.81
C ASP A 286 23.51 23.90 -1.54
N SER A 287 22.93 22.93 -0.83
CA SER A 287 22.07 21.89 -1.43
C SER A 287 20.58 22.15 -1.20
N GLU A 288 19.85 22.49 -2.27
CA GLU A 288 18.37 22.61 -2.29
C GLU A 288 17.62 21.33 -1.86
N ALA A 289 18.29 20.19 -1.79
CA ALA A 289 17.69 18.89 -1.50
C ALA A 289 18.34 18.19 -0.28
N ARG A 290 18.82 18.98 0.69
CA ARG A 290 19.53 18.48 1.89
C ARG A 290 18.71 17.47 2.70
N ILE A 291 19.39 16.44 3.21
CA ILE A 291 18.81 15.42 4.08
C ILE A 291 18.82 15.91 5.53
N TYR A 292 17.68 15.76 6.22
CA TYR A 292 17.50 16.08 7.65
C TYR A 292 17.06 14.81 8.37
N LEU A 293 17.14 14.81 9.71
CA LEU A 293 16.74 13.66 10.52
C LEU A 293 15.29 13.23 10.26
N ASP A 294 14.37 14.19 10.07
CA ASP A 294 12.97 13.92 9.72
C ASP A 294 12.83 13.18 8.38
N HIS A 295 13.71 13.45 7.41
CA HIS A 295 13.77 12.71 6.14
C HIS A 295 14.21 11.26 6.37
N ILE A 296 15.19 11.03 7.26
CA ILE A 296 15.64 9.66 7.61
C ILE A 296 14.52 8.90 8.29
N LYS A 297 13.87 9.49 9.30
CA LYS A 297 12.73 8.89 9.99
C LYS A 297 11.58 8.60 9.02
N GLY A 298 11.27 9.52 8.11
CA GLY A 298 10.27 9.33 7.07
C GLY A 298 10.57 8.15 6.13
N ILE A 299 11.84 7.98 5.71
CA ILE A 299 12.24 6.85 4.86
C ILE A 299 12.18 5.52 5.61
N ILE A 300 12.65 5.46 6.87
CA ILE A 300 12.55 4.24 7.70
C ILE A 300 11.07 3.82 7.82
N MET A 301 10.18 4.78 8.08
CA MET A 301 8.74 4.56 8.08
C MET A 301 8.24 4.02 6.73
N ASP A 302 8.59 4.63 5.60
CA ASP A 302 8.13 4.14 4.30
C ASP A 302 8.56 2.70 4.01
N VAL A 303 9.77 2.30 4.41
CA VAL A 303 10.22 0.91 4.29
C VAL A 303 9.40 -0.02 5.17
N MET A 304 9.24 0.32 6.44
CA MET A 304 8.49 -0.47 7.42
C MET A 304 7.06 -0.75 6.94
N PHE A 305 6.37 0.29 6.50
CA PHE A 305 4.97 0.22 6.07
C PHE A 305 4.83 -0.39 4.68
N GLY A 306 5.61 0.11 3.71
CA GLY A 306 5.54 -0.30 2.32
C GLY A 306 5.97 -1.74 2.08
N GLY A 307 7.04 -2.19 2.74
CA GLY A 307 7.62 -3.53 2.54
C GLY A 307 6.96 -4.65 3.33
N THR A 308 6.26 -4.33 4.42
CA THR A 308 5.68 -5.36 5.32
C THR A 308 4.22 -5.66 4.99
N GLU A 309 3.35 -4.67 5.16
CA GLU A 309 1.89 -4.89 5.16
C GLU A 309 1.40 -5.35 3.77
N THR A 310 1.92 -4.75 2.71
CA THR A 310 1.51 -5.04 1.32
C THR A 310 1.63 -6.52 0.94
N VAL A 311 2.81 -7.09 1.14
CA VAL A 311 3.12 -8.48 0.80
C VAL A 311 2.41 -9.43 1.77
N ALA A 312 2.29 -9.06 3.05
CA ALA A 312 1.60 -9.89 4.03
C ALA A 312 0.12 -10.08 3.67
N LEU A 313 -0.55 -8.98 3.29
CA LEU A 313 -1.93 -9.01 2.81
C LEU A 313 -2.06 -9.83 1.52
N ALA A 314 -1.12 -9.68 0.58
CA ALA A 314 -1.14 -10.45 -0.66
C ALA A 314 -1.02 -11.97 -0.42
N ILE A 315 -0.12 -12.39 0.48
CA ILE A 315 0.04 -13.80 0.90
C ILE A 315 -1.26 -14.33 1.54
N GLU A 316 -1.88 -13.56 2.41
CA GLU A 316 -3.13 -13.98 3.05
C GLU A 316 -4.29 -14.08 2.04
N TRP A 317 -4.40 -13.12 1.13
CA TRP A 317 -5.44 -13.11 0.10
C TRP A 317 -5.27 -14.24 -0.91
N VAL A 318 -4.05 -14.58 -1.34
CA VAL A 318 -3.86 -15.71 -2.27
C VAL A 318 -4.22 -17.04 -1.61
N LEU A 319 -3.82 -17.25 -0.36
CA LEU A 319 -4.20 -18.47 0.38
C LEU A 319 -5.71 -18.52 0.62
N THR A 320 -6.34 -17.37 0.89
CA THR A 320 -7.81 -17.26 0.99
C THR A 320 -8.48 -17.72 -0.30
N GLU A 321 -8.08 -17.19 -1.45
CA GLU A 321 -8.71 -17.51 -2.73
C GLU A 321 -8.45 -18.97 -3.16
N LEU A 322 -7.26 -19.51 -2.91
CA LEU A 322 -6.96 -20.90 -3.22
C LEU A 322 -7.76 -21.87 -2.33
N LEU A 323 -7.94 -21.59 -1.03
CA LEU A 323 -8.78 -22.41 -0.14
C LEU A 323 -10.27 -22.33 -0.50
N ARG A 324 -10.70 -21.21 -1.08
CA ARG A 324 -12.04 -21.04 -1.67
C ARG A 324 -12.17 -21.72 -3.03
N SER A 325 -11.06 -22.04 -3.68
CA SER A 325 -11.01 -22.62 -5.03
C SER A 325 -10.13 -23.88 -5.10
N PRO A 326 -10.61 -25.04 -4.59
CA PRO A 326 -9.85 -26.30 -4.56
C PRO A 326 -9.29 -26.74 -5.92
N GLU A 327 -9.98 -26.44 -7.03
CA GLU A 327 -9.50 -26.75 -8.38
C GLU A 327 -8.20 -26.00 -8.71
N ASN A 328 -8.18 -24.69 -8.51
CA ASN A 328 -7.00 -23.86 -8.72
C ASN A 328 -5.87 -24.22 -7.72
N MET A 329 -6.20 -24.52 -6.47
CA MET A 329 -5.23 -25.02 -5.48
C MET A 329 -4.53 -26.28 -5.99
N LYS A 330 -5.31 -27.28 -6.39
CA LYS A 330 -4.78 -28.54 -6.93
C LYS A 330 -3.88 -28.29 -8.14
N ARG A 331 -4.32 -27.45 -9.09
CA ARG A 331 -3.55 -27.14 -10.29
C ARG A 331 -2.20 -26.47 -9.99
N VAL A 332 -2.14 -25.56 -9.01
CA VAL A 332 -0.86 -24.99 -8.55
C VAL A 332 0.03 -26.05 -7.90
N GLN A 333 -0.55 -26.93 -7.08
CA GLN A 333 0.22 -27.99 -6.43
C GLN A 333 0.76 -29.02 -7.42
N ASP A 334 -0.01 -29.38 -8.46
CA ASP A 334 0.41 -30.24 -9.57
C ASP A 334 1.56 -29.60 -10.38
N GLU A 335 1.48 -28.30 -10.66
CA GLU A 335 2.56 -27.53 -11.31
C GLU A 335 3.83 -27.57 -10.45
N LEU A 336 3.73 -27.29 -9.16
CA LEU A 336 4.85 -27.34 -8.22
C LEU A 336 5.48 -28.74 -8.12
N ALA A 337 4.67 -29.79 -8.09
CA ALA A 337 5.16 -31.17 -8.08
C ALA A 337 5.91 -31.53 -9.38
N THR A 338 5.45 -31.01 -10.52
CA THR A 338 6.07 -31.25 -11.82
C THR A 338 7.37 -30.48 -12.01
N VAL A 339 7.41 -29.21 -11.58
CA VAL A 339 8.55 -28.31 -11.81
C VAL A 339 9.67 -28.53 -10.79
N VAL A 340 9.32 -28.73 -9.50
CA VAL A 340 10.30 -28.84 -8.40
C VAL A 340 10.58 -30.30 -8.02
N GLY A 341 9.57 -31.18 -8.12
CA GLY A 341 9.63 -32.55 -7.61
C GLY A 341 9.30 -32.66 -6.12
N LEU A 342 8.81 -33.82 -5.67
CA LEU A 342 8.42 -34.05 -4.26
C LEU A 342 9.56 -34.55 -3.35
N GLU A 343 10.72 -34.83 -3.93
CA GLU A 343 11.94 -35.30 -3.21
C GLU A 343 12.87 -34.14 -2.82
N ARG A 344 12.47 -32.91 -3.11
CA ARG A 344 13.14 -31.67 -2.71
C ARG A 344 12.12 -30.78 -2.00
N TRP A 345 12.56 -30.05 -0.98
CA TRP A 345 11.68 -29.12 -0.26
C TRP A 345 11.87 -27.66 -0.69
N SER A 346 13.08 -27.29 -1.12
CA SER A 346 13.41 -25.92 -1.50
C SER A 346 12.97 -25.62 -2.94
N VAL A 347 12.31 -24.48 -3.11
CA VAL A 347 12.00 -23.88 -4.41
C VAL A 347 13.14 -22.92 -4.74
N GLU A 348 13.66 -23.00 -5.96
CA GLU A 348 14.82 -22.21 -6.41
C GLU A 348 14.37 -21.24 -7.49
N ASP A 349 15.16 -20.20 -7.78
CA ASP A 349 14.84 -19.20 -8.81
C ASP A 349 14.54 -19.83 -10.18
N THR A 350 15.32 -20.86 -10.57
CA THR A 350 15.12 -21.58 -11.83
C THR A 350 13.81 -22.36 -11.88
N HIS A 351 13.24 -22.70 -10.72
CA HIS A 351 11.89 -23.25 -10.61
C HIS A 351 10.86 -22.14 -10.72
N LEU A 352 11.00 -21.03 -9.98
CA LEU A 352 10.07 -19.89 -10.00
C LEU A 352 9.84 -19.37 -11.43
N GLU A 353 10.88 -19.32 -12.27
CA GLU A 353 10.77 -18.95 -13.68
C GLU A 353 9.71 -19.77 -14.43
N LYS A 354 9.56 -21.06 -14.10
CA LYS A 354 8.70 -22.04 -14.78
C LYS A 354 7.30 -22.17 -14.17
N LEU A 355 7.06 -21.61 -12.97
CA LEU A 355 5.75 -21.66 -12.28
C LEU A 355 4.75 -20.67 -12.89
N THR A 356 4.29 -20.99 -14.10
CA THR A 356 3.47 -20.12 -14.93
C THR A 356 2.08 -19.92 -14.34
N PHE A 357 1.45 -21.01 -13.88
CA PHE A 357 0.11 -20.96 -13.33
C PHE A 357 0.08 -20.33 -11.93
N LEU A 358 1.11 -20.57 -11.09
CA LEU A 358 1.28 -19.83 -9.84
C LEU A 358 1.32 -18.31 -10.10
N LYS A 359 2.11 -17.84 -11.07
CA LYS A 359 2.16 -16.41 -11.42
C LYS A 359 0.80 -15.86 -11.87
N CYS A 360 0.01 -16.66 -12.57
CA CYS A 360 -1.36 -16.32 -12.92
C CYS A 360 -2.27 -16.17 -11.70
N VAL A 361 -2.13 -17.07 -10.72
CA VAL A 361 -2.85 -17.02 -9.43
C VAL A 361 -2.49 -15.75 -8.66
N LEU A 362 -1.21 -15.42 -8.56
CA LEU A 362 -0.74 -14.22 -7.85
C LEU A 362 -1.26 -12.93 -8.51
N LYS A 363 -1.22 -12.85 -9.85
CA LYS A 363 -1.78 -11.71 -10.59
C LYS A 363 -3.29 -11.57 -10.37
N GLU A 364 -4.04 -12.67 -10.40
CA GLU A 364 -5.48 -12.66 -10.18
C GLU A 364 -5.84 -12.25 -8.75
N THR A 365 -5.04 -12.66 -7.77
CA THR A 365 -5.16 -12.18 -6.39
C THR A 365 -4.97 -10.66 -6.33
N LEU A 366 -3.92 -10.12 -6.94
CA LEU A 366 -3.68 -8.66 -6.94
C LEU A 366 -4.72 -7.87 -7.72
N ARG A 367 -5.36 -8.47 -8.73
CA ARG A 367 -6.47 -7.84 -9.48
C ARG A 367 -7.70 -7.69 -8.59
N LEU A 368 -8.04 -8.74 -7.85
CA LEU A 368 -9.22 -8.76 -7.00
C LEU A 368 -9.01 -8.06 -5.67
N HIS A 369 -7.80 -8.16 -5.11
CA HIS A 369 -7.45 -7.70 -3.77
C HIS A 369 -6.20 -6.82 -3.79
N PRO A 370 -6.21 -5.67 -4.52
CA PRO A 370 -5.07 -4.75 -4.50
C PRO A 370 -4.89 -4.20 -3.08
N PRO A 371 -3.70 -4.34 -2.45
CA PRO A 371 -3.48 -3.86 -1.08
C PRO A 371 -3.85 -2.38 -0.89
N PHE A 372 -3.55 -1.54 -1.90
CA PHE A 372 -3.95 -0.14 -1.96
C PHE A 372 -4.94 0.09 -3.12
N PRO A 373 -6.26 0.05 -2.87
CA PRO A 373 -7.28 0.15 -3.91
C PRO A 373 -7.51 1.58 -4.39
N LEU A 374 -7.05 2.60 -3.65
CA LEU A 374 -7.25 4.02 -3.95
C LEU A 374 -5.89 4.73 -4.05
N LEU A 375 -5.47 5.04 -5.28
CA LEU A 375 -4.22 5.75 -5.54
C LEU A 375 -4.48 7.26 -5.55
N LEU A 376 -3.86 7.99 -4.61
CA LEU A 376 -4.10 9.40 -4.37
C LEU A 376 -3.15 10.29 -5.18
N HIS A 377 -3.69 11.26 -5.90
CA HIS A 377 -2.96 12.19 -6.75
C HIS A 377 -3.48 13.62 -6.56
N GLU A 378 -2.61 14.60 -6.78
CA GLU A 378 -2.95 16.02 -6.76
C GLU A 378 -2.35 16.69 -8.01
N PRO A 379 -3.10 17.50 -8.76
CA PRO A 379 -2.58 18.26 -9.88
C PRO A 379 -1.86 19.52 -9.41
N VAL A 380 -0.64 19.74 -9.90
CA VAL A 380 0.18 20.93 -9.59
C VAL A 380 -0.30 22.20 -10.31
N GLU A 381 -1.14 22.03 -11.34
CA GLU A 381 -1.74 23.09 -12.16
C GLU A 381 -3.13 22.69 -12.65
N ASP A 382 -3.90 23.65 -13.20
CA ASP A 382 -5.22 23.36 -13.77
C ASP A 382 -5.07 22.46 -15.00
N ALA A 383 -5.87 21.40 -15.08
CA ALA A 383 -5.78 20.39 -16.12
C ALA A 383 -7.13 20.09 -16.77
N VAL A 384 -7.07 19.39 -17.91
CA VAL A 384 -8.26 18.86 -18.59
C VAL A 384 -8.10 17.36 -18.78
N VAL A 385 -9.09 16.61 -18.31
CA VAL A 385 -9.12 15.14 -18.42
C VAL A 385 -10.46 14.73 -19.01
N SER A 386 -10.45 13.93 -20.08
CA SER A 386 -11.67 13.50 -20.79
C SER A 386 -12.66 14.64 -21.10
N GLY A 387 -12.14 15.83 -21.45
CA GLY A 387 -12.97 16.99 -21.75
C GLY A 387 -13.53 17.76 -20.55
N TYR A 388 -13.20 17.37 -19.31
CA TYR A 388 -13.61 18.04 -18.08
C TYR A 388 -12.48 18.81 -17.41
N SER A 389 -12.82 19.87 -16.69
CA SER A 389 -11.86 20.67 -15.92
C SER A 389 -11.50 19.99 -14.60
N ILE A 390 -10.20 19.90 -14.31
CA ILE A 390 -9.65 19.41 -13.04
C ILE A 390 -8.77 20.54 -12.45
N PRO A 391 -9.25 21.28 -11.45
CA PRO A 391 -8.50 22.42 -10.89
C PRO A 391 -7.25 21.98 -10.13
N LYS A 392 -6.23 22.85 -10.11
CA LYS A 392 -5.04 22.73 -9.27
C LYS A 392 -5.40 22.46 -7.81
N GLY A 393 -4.64 21.58 -7.15
CA GLY A 393 -4.82 21.27 -5.72
C GLY A 393 -6.09 20.46 -5.40
N SER A 394 -6.80 19.97 -6.42
CA SER A 394 -7.90 19.03 -6.21
C SER A 394 -7.40 17.61 -5.91
N ARG A 395 -8.24 16.78 -5.27
CA ARG A 395 -7.88 15.39 -4.99
C ARG A 395 -8.33 14.49 -6.13
N VAL A 396 -7.40 13.81 -6.77
CA VAL A 396 -7.66 12.82 -7.82
C VAL A 396 -7.41 11.43 -7.23
N ILE A 397 -8.40 10.55 -7.32
CA ILE A 397 -8.35 9.21 -6.74
C ILE A 397 -8.52 8.20 -7.87
N VAL A 398 -7.46 7.47 -8.19
CA VAL A 398 -7.55 6.33 -9.12
C VAL A 398 -7.95 5.09 -8.34
N ASN A 399 -9.13 4.55 -8.64
CA ASN A 399 -9.69 3.41 -7.94
C ASN A 399 -9.27 2.11 -8.63
N SER A 400 -8.11 1.56 -8.26
CA SER A 400 -7.57 0.33 -8.84
C SER A 400 -8.48 -0.88 -8.60
N TYR A 401 -9.25 -0.89 -7.50
CA TYR A 401 -10.28 -1.90 -7.28
C TYR A 401 -11.37 -1.88 -8.36
N ALA A 402 -11.79 -0.68 -8.78
CA ALA A 402 -12.77 -0.54 -9.86
C ALA A 402 -12.17 -0.92 -11.23
N LEU A 403 -10.92 -0.54 -11.50
CA LEU A 403 -10.20 -0.89 -12.74
C LEU A 403 -10.06 -2.41 -12.89
N GLY A 404 -9.67 -3.09 -11.81
CA GLY A 404 -9.58 -4.55 -11.77
C GLY A 404 -10.92 -5.25 -11.94
N ARG A 405 -12.06 -4.53 -11.88
CA ARG A 405 -13.43 -5.07 -12.01
C ARG A 405 -14.24 -4.41 -13.12
N ASP A 406 -13.57 -3.74 -14.05
CA ASP A 406 -14.20 -3.13 -15.20
C ASP A 406 -14.70 -4.22 -16.17
N PRO A 407 -16.03 -4.37 -16.39
CA PRO A 407 -16.57 -5.41 -17.26
C PRO A 407 -16.18 -5.23 -18.73
N ASP A 408 -15.78 -4.02 -19.14
CA ASP A 408 -15.27 -3.78 -20.50
C ASP A 408 -13.84 -4.31 -20.69
N SER A 409 -13.11 -4.50 -19.58
CA SER A 409 -11.72 -4.97 -19.58
C SER A 409 -11.59 -6.44 -19.14
N TRP A 410 -12.50 -6.93 -18.30
CA TRP A 410 -12.42 -8.25 -17.67
C TRP A 410 -13.71 -9.04 -17.82
N SER A 411 -13.64 -10.22 -18.44
CA SER A 411 -14.75 -11.19 -18.43
C SER A 411 -14.96 -11.75 -17.02
N ASP A 412 -16.21 -11.80 -16.55
CA ASP A 412 -16.56 -12.27 -15.21
C ASP A 412 -15.70 -11.59 -14.10
N PRO A 413 -15.77 -10.25 -13.98
CA PRO A 413 -14.78 -9.46 -13.23
C PRO A 413 -14.75 -9.78 -11.72
N GLU A 414 -15.82 -10.33 -11.16
CA GLU A 414 -15.90 -10.68 -9.74
C GLU A 414 -15.42 -12.11 -9.44
N ILE A 415 -15.16 -12.94 -10.45
CA ILE A 415 -14.75 -14.34 -10.28
C ILE A 415 -13.22 -14.43 -10.23
N PHE A 416 -12.70 -15.14 -9.22
CA PHE A 416 -11.29 -15.55 -9.16
C PHE A 416 -11.01 -16.61 -10.24
N LYS A 417 -10.45 -16.17 -11.37
CA LYS A 417 -10.17 -16.99 -12.55
C LYS A 417 -8.73 -16.75 -13.02
N PRO A 418 -7.72 -17.38 -12.38
CA PRO A 418 -6.32 -17.22 -12.72
C PRO A 418 -5.99 -17.48 -14.19
N SER A 419 -6.71 -18.42 -14.83
CA SER A 419 -6.47 -18.81 -16.22
C SER A 419 -6.54 -17.66 -17.23
N ARG A 420 -7.21 -16.54 -16.91
CA ARG A 420 -7.22 -15.34 -17.76
C ARG A 420 -5.83 -14.74 -18.00
N PHE A 421 -4.88 -15.00 -17.11
CA PHE A 421 -3.50 -14.53 -17.25
C PHE A 421 -2.62 -15.46 -18.09
N LEU A 422 -3.16 -16.60 -18.56
CA LEU A 422 -2.51 -17.45 -19.56
C LEU A 422 -2.76 -16.97 -20.99
N ASP A 423 -3.77 -16.11 -21.18
CA ASP A 423 -4.16 -15.62 -22.50
C ASP A 423 -3.05 -14.75 -23.11
N THR A 424 -2.89 -14.84 -24.43
CA THR A 424 -1.90 -14.03 -25.14
C THR A 424 -2.27 -12.56 -25.02
N GLY A 425 -1.33 -11.73 -24.53
CA GLY A 425 -1.57 -10.31 -24.32
C GLY A 425 -2.26 -9.96 -23.00
N ALA A 426 -2.38 -10.93 -22.07
CA ALA A 426 -2.87 -10.64 -20.73
C ALA A 426 -2.02 -9.55 -20.03
N PRO A 427 -2.64 -8.69 -19.20
CA PRO A 427 -1.94 -7.59 -18.53
C PRO A 427 -0.69 -8.02 -17.74
N ASP A 428 0.33 -7.17 -17.83
CA ASP A 428 1.57 -7.29 -17.07
C ASP A 428 1.59 -6.37 -15.83
N LEU A 429 2.62 -6.53 -14.99
CA LEU A 429 2.76 -5.78 -13.74
C LEU A 429 3.54 -4.48 -13.90
N ILE A 430 4.12 -4.20 -15.07
CA ILE A 430 5.02 -3.05 -15.27
C ILE A 430 4.29 -1.71 -15.41
N GLY A 431 2.96 -1.71 -15.30
CA GLY A 431 2.14 -0.50 -15.19
C GLY A 431 1.76 0.15 -16.52
N ASN A 432 1.82 -0.59 -17.63
CA ASN A 432 1.36 -0.12 -18.95
C ASN A 432 -0.08 -0.56 -19.29
N SER A 433 -0.61 -1.54 -18.57
CA SER A 433 -1.97 -2.07 -18.71
C SER A 433 -2.87 -1.43 -17.66
N PHE A 434 -3.62 -0.38 -18.00
CA PHE A 434 -4.32 0.47 -17.03
C PHE A 434 -5.56 -0.16 -16.40
N GLU A 435 -6.02 -1.28 -16.93
CA GLU A 435 -6.98 -2.20 -16.33
C GLU A 435 -6.38 -3.02 -15.17
N PHE A 436 -5.04 -3.05 -15.05
CA PHE A 436 -4.29 -3.80 -14.05
C PHE A 436 -3.05 -3.04 -13.56
N ILE A 437 -3.22 -2.19 -12.54
CA ILE A 437 -2.13 -1.38 -11.97
C ILE A 437 -1.98 -1.57 -10.44
N PRO A 438 -1.77 -2.81 -9.94
CA PRO A 438 -1.65 -3.06 -8.51
C PRO A 438 -0.44 -2.34 -7.87
N PHE A 439 0.59 -2.03 -8.66
CA PHE A 439 1.77 -1.26 -8.24
C PHE A 439 1.72 0.22 -8.69
N GLY A 440 0.54 0.70 -9.11
CA GLY A 440 0.38 2.02 -9.73
C GLY A 440 1.04 2.12 -11.11
N SER A 441 1.28 3.35 -11.58
CA SER A 441 1.90 3.63 -12.87
C SER A 441 2.59 5.01 -12.87
N GLY A 442 3.39 5.27 -13.90
CA GLY A 442 4.09 6.54 -14.11
C GLY A 442 5.15 6.84 -13.05
N ARG A 443 5.38 8.14 -12.81
CA ARG A 443 6.38 8.62 -11.81
C ARG A 443 6.14 8.07 -10.42
N ARG A 444 4.89 7.80 -10.04
CA ARG A 444 4.50 7.34 -8.71
C ARG A 444 4.32 5.83 -8.62
N SER A 445 4.77 5.07 -9.61
CA SER A 445 4.85 3.59 -9.55
C SER A 445 5.62 3.12 -8.31
N CYS A 446 5.26 1.96 -7.77
CA CYS A 446 5.92 1.38 -6.61
C CYS A 446 7.42 1.17 -6.87
N PRO A 447 8.33 1.71 -6.04
CA PRO A 447 9.76 1.46 -6.18
C PRO A 447 10.15 0.03 -5.76
N GLY A 448 9.36 -0.63 -4.92
CA GLY A 448 9.64 -1.96 -4.35
C GLY A 448 9.11 -3.15 -5.13
N MET A 449 8.42 -2.92 -6.27
CA MET A 449 7.70 -3.95 -7.04
C MET A 449 8.52 -5.23 -7.28
N GLN A 450 9.80 -5.11 -7.63
CA GLN A 450 10.63 -6.29 -7.94
C GLN A 450 10.91 -7.15 -6.72
N LEU A 451 11.29 -6.54 -5.59
CA LEU A 451 11.59 -7.27 -4.36
C LEU A 451 10.31 -7.82 -3.72
N GLU A 452 9.23 -7.02 -3.71
CA GLU A 452 7.93 -7.40 -3.17
C GLU A 452 7.32 -8.59 -3.94
N MET A 453 7.38 -8.56 -5.29
CA MET A 453 6.92 -9.69 -6.10
C MET A 453 7.78 -10.93 -5.90
N TYR A 454 9.11 -10.78 -5.76
CA TYR A 454 9.98 -11.91 -5.47
C TYR A 454 9.66 -12.55 -4.11
N ALA A 455 9.52 -11.74 -3.06
CA ALA A 455 9.12 -12.22 -1.74
C ALA A 455 7.74 -12.90 -1.78
N PHE A 456 6.77 -12.31 -2.49
CA PHE A 456 5.44 -12.87 -2.65
C PHE A 456 5.47 -14.21 -3.40
N GLU A 457 6.17 -14.28 -4.53
CA GLU A 457 6.31 -15.49 -5.36
C GLU A 457 7.00 -16.61 -4.58
N LEU A 458 8.16 -16.34 -3.98
CA LEU A 458 8.96 -17.34 -3.27
C LEU A 458 8.23 -17.87 -2.04
N ALA A 459 7.60 -16.99 -1.25
CA ALA A 459 6.86 -17.38 -0.06
C ALA A 459 5.67 -18.29 -0.41
N VAL A 460 4.84 -17.88 -1.37
CA VAL A 460 3.65 -18.66 -1.75
C VAL A 460 4.04 -19.97 -2.41
N ALA A 461 5.07 -19.97 -3.27
CA ALA A 461 5.59 -21.19 -3.87
C ALA A 461 6.00 -22.19 -2.79
N HIS A 462 6.80 -21.78 -1.80
CA HIS A 462 7.23 -22.64 -0.71
C HIS A 462 6.09 -23.13 0.17
N LEU A 463 5.19 -22.23 0.60
CA LEU A 463 4.06 -22.58 1.46
C LEU A 463 3.13 -23.60 0.79
N LEU A 464 2.91 -23.48 -0.52
CA LEU A 464 2.08 -24.42 -1.26
C LEU A 464 2.83 -25.69 -1.66
N HIS A 465 4.15 -25.61 -1.87
CA HIS A 465 5.00 -26.74 -2.25
C HIS A 465 5.22 -27.69 -1.08
N CYS A 466 5.56 -27.15 0.08
CA CYS A 466 5.88 -27.94 1.28
C CYS A 466 4.62 -28.49 1.96
N PHE A 467 3.49 -27.79 1.85
CA PHE A 467 2.30 -28.08 2.64
C PHE A 467 1.02 -28.14 1.80
N THR A 468 0.12 -29.02 2.22
CA THR A 468 -1.30 -28.95 1.91
C THR A 468 -2.00 -28.18 3.01
N TRP A 469 -2.78 -27.17 2.63
CA TRP A 469 -3.53 -26.33 3.58
C TRP A 469 -5.00 -26.71 3.56
N THR A 470 -5.56 -26.93 4.75
CA THR A 470 -6.99 -27.18 4.94
C THR A 470 -7.60 -26.16 5.88
N LEU A 471 -8.92 -26.01 5.81
CA LEU A 471 -9.65 -25.18 6.77
C LEU A 471 -9.85 -25.96 8.08
N PRO A 472 -9.98 -25.27 9.23
CA PRO A 472 -10.32 -25.91 10.49
C PRO A 472 -11.63 -26.72 10.40
N ASP A 473 -11.76 -27.73 11.26
CA ASP A 473 -12.92 -28.62 11.29
C ASP A 473 -14.24 -27.85 11.32
N GLY A 474 -15.15 -28.22 10.41
CA GLY A 474 -16.48 -27.62 10.30
C GLY A 474 -16.56 -26.38 9.38
N VAL A 475 -15.44 -25.86 8.88
CA VAL A 475 -15.43 -24.72 7.94
C VAL A 475 -15.35 -25.22 6.50
N LYS A 476 -16.31 -24.84 5.65
CA LYS A 476 -16.29 -25.19 4.21
C LYS A 476 -15.64 -24.08 3.40
N SER A 477 -15.14 -24.43 2.20
CA SER A 477 -14.54 -23.46 1.27
C SER A 477 -15.45 -22.26 0.95
N GLY A 478 -16.77 -22.46 0.87
CA GLY A 478 -17.72 -21.37 0.63
C GLY A 478 -17.89 -20.40 1.80
N ASP A 479 -17.54 -20.84 3.02
CA ASP A 479 -17.75 -20.11 4.27
C ASP A 479 -16.52 -19.26 4.67
N VAL A 480 -15.42 -19.35 3.91
CA VAL A 480 -14.21 -18.55 4.16
C VAL A 480 -14.54 -17.08 3.92
N ASP A 481 -14.54 -16.30 5.00
CA ASP A 481 -14.86 -14.87 4.96
C ASP A 481 -13.96 -14.09 3.98
N THR A 482 -14.52 -13.16 3.24
CA THR A 482 -13.79 -12.21 2.38
C THR A 482 -14.14 -10.76 2.72
N VAL A 483 -14.68 -10.53 3.93
CA VAL A 483 -14.93 -9.17 4.41
C VAL A 483 -13.59 -8.47 4.63
N GLU A 484 -13.54 -7.23 4.17
CA GLU A 484 -12.37 -6.36 4.22
C GLU A 484 -12.41 -5.49 5.48
N GLY A 485 -11.26 -5.30 6.10
CA GLY A 485 -11.06 -4.42 7.23
C GLY A 485 -10.86 -2.95 6.81
N PRO A 486 -10.92 -2.02 7.77
CA PRO A 486 -10.70 -0.60 7.50
C PRO A 486 -9.21 -0.25 7.43
N GLY A 487 -8.85 0.73 6.60
CA GLY A 487 -7.48 1.24 6.48
C GLY A 487 -7.24 1.99 5.18
N ILE A 488 -6.03 2.54 5.03
CA ILE A 488 -5.51 2.96 3.72
C ILE A 488 -5.17 1.74 2.86
N SER A 489 -4.67 0.68 3.50
CA SER A 489 -4.58 -0.67 2.97
C SER A 489 -5.89 -1.43 3.23
N VAL A 490 -6.09 -2.55 2.53
CA VAL A 490 -7.30 -3.39 2.66
C VAL A 490 -6.95 -4.76 3.25
N PRO A 491 -6.81 -4.87 4.58
CA PRO A 491 -6.65 -6.15 5.24
C PRO A 491 -7.95 -6.96 5.18
N LYS A 492 -7.88 -8.25 5.49
CA LYS A 492 -9.10 -9.00 5.85
C LYS A 492 -9.62 -8.51 7.20
N ALA A 493 -10.94 -8.42 7.35
CA ALA A 493 -11.55 -8.08 8.63
C ALA A 493 -11.34 -9.20 9.66
N ASN A 494 -11.41 -10.45 9.20
CA ASN A 494 -11.12 -11.64 9.99
C ASN A 494 -9.92 -12.36 9.37
N SER A 495 -8.87 -12.56 10.16
CA SER A 495 -7.67 -13.26 9.68
C SER A 495 -8.00 -14.69 9.28
N LEU A 496 -7.39 -15.16 8.19
CA LEU A 496 -7.50 -16.54 7.75
C LEU A 496 -6.76 -17.47 8.73
N VAL A 497 -7.46 -18.51 9.17
CA VAL A 497 -6.88 -19.62 9.93
C VAL A 497 -6.91 -20.87 9.07
N ALA A 498 -5.78 -21.55 8.93
CA ALA A 498 -5.66 -22.79 8.15
C ALA A 498 -4.73 -23.79 8.86
N VAL A 499 -4.91 -25.07 8.57
CA VAL A 499 -4.16 -26.19 9.13
C VAL A 499 -3.23 -26.76 8.05
N PRO A 500 -1.90 -26.74 8.25
CA PRO A 500 -0.96 -27.31 7.29
C PRO A 500 -0.72 -28.80 7.56
N THR A 501 -0.59 -29.59 6.50
CA THR A 501 -0.06 -30.95 6.53
C THR A 501 1.08 -31.09 5.52
N THR A 502 2.12 -31.87 5.83
CA THR A 502 3.27 -32.06 4.93
C THR A 502 2.86 -32.72 3.61
N ARG A 503 3.39 -32.20 2.50
CA ARG A 503 3.12 -32.70 1.13
C ARG A 503 4.29 -33.51 0.53
N LEU A 504 5.49 -33.31 1.05
CA LEU A 504 6.75 -33.79 0.45
C LEU A 504 7.07 -35.22 0.86
N LEU A 505 7.86 -35.91 0.03
CA LEU A 505 8.41 -37.24 0.30
C LEU A 505 9.77 -37.17 1.04
N CYS A 506 10.41 -36.00 1.02
CA CYS A 506 11.63 -35.72 1.77
C CYS A 506 11.32 -34.95 3.07
N PRO A 507 12.17 -35.07 4.11
CA PRO A 507 12.07 -34.20 5.27
C PRO A 507 12.39 -32.75 4.90
N ILE A 508 11.65 -31.81 5.48
CA ILE A 508 12.03 -30.40 5.50
C ILE A 508 13.19 -30.29 6.49
N VAL A 509 14.35 -29.77 6.06
CA VAL A 509 15.52 -29.66 6.93
C VAL A 509 15.28 -28.61 8.01
N LEU A 510 14.95 -29.10 9.21
CA LEU A 510 14.91 -28.30 10.43
C LEU A 510 16.34 -28.24 10.95
N GLU A 511 17.07 -27.15 10.70
CA GLU A 511 18.35 -26.95 11.38
C GLU A 511 18.08 -26.93 12.89
N SER A 512 18.83 -27.76 13.63
CA SER A 512 18.77 -27.80 15.08
C SER A 512 19.32 -26.49 15.64
N HIS A 513 18.45 -25.55 16.00
CA HIS A 513 18.87 -24.43 16.84
C HIS A 513 18.95 -24.93 18.28
N ASN A 514 20.19 -24.98 18.80
CA ASN A 514 20.43 -24.96 20.23
C ASN A 514 19.71 -23.75 20.84
N VAL A 515 19.08 -24.03 21.98
CA VAL A 515 18.36 -23.16 22.92
C VAL A 515 19.03 -21.82 23.15
#